data_AF-A0A946Q6J5-F1
#
_entry.id   AF-A0A946Q6J5-F1
#
_cell.length_a   1.000
_cell.length_b   1.000
_cell.length_c   1.000
_cell.angle_alpha   90.00
_cell.angle_beta   90.00
_cell.angle_gamma   90.00
#
_symmetry.space_group_name_H-M   'P 1'
#
loop_
_entity.id
_entity.type
_entity.pdbx_description
1 polymer ?
#
loop_
_entity_poly.entity_id
_entity_poly.type
_entity_poly.pdbx_seq_one_letter_code
_entity_poly.pdbx_strand_id
1 'polypeptide(L)'
;MPNAIKGIMTIAVLFFAVIVAYGLVKSAPTPDQFTHAETTTSIRALEVVRKRVRLEVSSQGSVMPYKESELIPEVNGRVSWMSPNLLPGGYFAKDDVLLRIENSDYRSKVARSRATLSRSLAEEELARFELGR
;
A
#
# COMPACT_ATOMS: atom_id res chain seq x y z
N MET A 1 109.50 -26.74 54.45
CA MET A 1 108.26 -27.11 53.73
C MET A 1 107.35 -25.88 53.54
N PRO A 2 107.60 -24.99 52.55
CA PRO A 2 106.77 -23.78 52.36
C PRO A 2 105.75 -23.87 51.21
N ASN A 3 105.79 -24.91 50.37
CA ASN A 3 104.98 -24.99 49.14
C ASN A 3 103.62 -25.68 49.35
N ALA A 4 103.48 -26.52 50.39
CA ALA A 4 102.23 -27.20 50.71
C ALA A 4 101.15 -26.21 51.21
N ILE A 5 101.56 -25.20 52.00
CA ILE A 5 100.66 -24.14 52.50
C ILE A 5 100.13 -23.30 51.34
N LYS A 6 100.98 -22.95 50.38
CA LYS A 6 100.57 -22.22 49.16
C LYS A 6 99.59 -23.03 48.33
N GLY A 7 99.80 -24.34 48.17
CA GLY A 7 98.90 -25.23 47.45
C GLY A 7 97.51 -25.32 48.08
N ILE A 8 97.43 -25.50 49.41
CA ILE A 8 96.16 -25.53 50.14
C ILE A 8 95.42 -24.19 50.02
N MET A 9 96.13 -23.07 50.10
CA MET A 9 95.54 -21.73 49.96
C MET A 9 94.95 -21.50 48.57
N THR A 10 95.65 -21.93 47.50
CA THR A 10 95.12 -21.84 46.12
C THR A 10 93.86 -22.68 45.96
N ILE A 11 93.84 -23.91 46.48
CA ILE A 11 92.66 -24.80 46.40
C ILE A 11 91.48 -24.19 47.17
N ALA A 12 91.71 -23.61 48.36
CA ALA A 12 90.66 -22.99 49.15
C ALA A 12 90.01 -21.79 48.43
N VAL A 13 90.82 -20.93 47.80
CA VAL A 13 90.31 -19.79 47.02
C VAL A 13 89.51 -20.26 45.80
N LEU A 14 90.00 -21.30 45.11
CA LEU A 14 89.32 -21.89 43.96
C LEU A 14 87.97 -22.49 44.36
N PHE A 15 87.95 -23.21 45.49
CA PHE A 15 86.72 -23.77 46.05
C PHE A 15 85.72 -22.68 46.48
N PHE A 16 86.20 -21.63 47.13
CA PHE A 16 85.37 -20.47 47.50
C PHE A 16 84.78 -19.76 46.28
N ALA A 17 85.56 -19.56 45.22
CA ALA A 17 85.09 -18.96 43.98
C ALA A 17 83.97 -19.78 43.31
N VAL A 18 84.11 -21.12 43.30
CA VAL A 18 83.08 -22.02 42.79
C VAL A 18 81.79 -21.93 43.60
N ILE A 19 81.88 -21.87 44.93
CA ILE A 19 80.71 -21.71 45.81
C ILE A 19 79.98 -20.39 45.51
N VAL A 20 80.71 -19.29 45.40
CA VAL A 20 80.13 -17.96 45.14
C VAL A 20 79.48 -17.90 43.75
N ALA A 21 80.13 -18.44 42.73
CA ALA A 21 79.59 -18.49 41.36
C ALA A 21 78.31 -19.32 41.30
N TYR A 22 78.27 -20.48 41.99
CA TYR A 22 77.08 -21.31 42.07
C TYR A 22 75.92 -20.59 42.79
N GLY A 23 76.23 -19.87 43.88
CA GLY A 23 75.25 -19.04 44.59
C GLY A 23 74.60 -18.01 43.67
N LEU A 24 75.42 -17.26 42.93
CA LEU A 24 74.95 -16.19 42.02
C LEU A 24 74.05 -16.71 40.90
N VAL A 25 74.43 -17.82 40.25
CA VAL A 25 73.63 -18.41 39.16
C VAL A 25 72.30 -18.94 39.69
N LYS A 26 72.29 -19.58 40.86
CA LYS A 26 71.05 -20.08 41.48
C LYS A 26 70.12 -18.95 41.93
N SER A 27 70.69 -17.82 42.36
CA SER A 27 69.91 -16.63 42.76
C SER A 27 69.55 -15.70 41.61
N ALA A 28 70.03 -15.97 40.39
CA ALA A 28 69.72 -15.13 39.24
C ALA A 28 68.22 -15.23 38.95
N PRO A 29 67.46 -14.12 39.05
CA PRO A 29 66.04 -14.14 38.76
C PRO A 29 65.84 -14.37 37.26
N THR A 30 65.01 -15.37 36.92
CA THR A 30 64.58 -15.59 35.54
C THR A 30 63.68 -14.42 35.11
N PRO A 31 63.96 -13.75 33.98
CA PRO A 31 63.14 -12.62 33.53
C PRO A 31 61.70 -13.07 33.27
N ASP A 32 60.74 -12.35 33.85
CA ASP A 32 59.33 -12.57 33.56
C ASP A 32 59.05 -12.23 32.10
N GLN A 33 58.59 -13.23 31.33
CA GLN A 33 58.18 -13.04 29.95
C GLN A 33 56.76 -12.44 29.94
N PHE A 34 56.67 -11.15 29.62
CA PHE A 34 55.39 -10.50 29.41
C PHE A 34 54.80 -10.93 28.06
N THR A 35 53.99 -12.00 28.03
CA THR A 35 53.13 -12.27 26.88
C THR A 35 52.11 -11.14 26.78
N HIS A 36 52.26 -10.27 25.79
CA HIS A 36 51.28 -9.21 25.55
C HIS A 36 49.92 -9.86 25.25
N ALA A 37 48.93 -9.57 26.09
CA ALA A 37 47.56 -9.97 25.81
C ALA A 37 47.14 -9.30 24.50
N GLU A 38 46.72 -10.09 23.51
CA GLU A 38 46.22 -9.60 22.24
C GLU A 38 44.97 -8.74 22.49
N THR A 39 45.11 -7.43 22.43
CA THR A 39 43.98 -6.50 22.60
C THR A 39 43.11 -6.58 21.33
N THR A 40 41.99 -7.30 21.40
CA THR A 40 41.04 -7.36 20.29
C THR A 40 40.23 -6.05 20.24
N THR A 41 40.23 -5.39 19.09
CA THR A 41 39.44 -4.17 18.86
C THR A 41 37.95 -4.49 18.81
N SER A 42 37.20 -4.03 19.80
CA SER A 42 35.75 -4.17 19.83
C SER A 42 35.10 -3.30 18.76
N ILE A 43 34.47 -3.93 17.77
CA ILE A 43 33.62 -3.28 16.78
C ILE A 43 32.15 -3.48 17.11
N ARG A 44 31.30 -2.56 16.67
CA ARG A 44 29.85 -2.70 16.76
C ARG A 44 29.31 -3.16 15.41
N ALA A 45 28.77 -4.38 15.37
CA ALA A 45 28.09 -4.92 14.20
C ALA A 45 26.60 -5.13 14.52
N LEU A 46 25.77 -5.07 13.47
CA LEU A 46 24.34 -5.42 13.55
C LEU A 46 24.09 -6.57 12.56
N GLU A 47 23.45 -7.63 13.04
CA GLU A 47 23.03 -8.74 12.19
C GLU A 47 21.75 -8.36 11.43
N VAL A 48 21.80 -8.40 10.10
CA VAL A 48 20.65 -8.05 9.25
C VAL A 48 19.94 -9.32 8.82
N VAL A 49 18.67 -9.42 9.19
CA VAL A 49 17.79 -10.53 8.79
C VAL A 49 16.85 -10.08 7.68
N ARG A 50 16.79 -10.87 6.61
CA ARG A 50 15.87 -10.62 5.49
C ARG A 50 14.44 -10.75 5.97
N LYS A 51 13.67 -9.67 5.83
CA LYS A 51 12.22 -9.65 6.10
C LYS A 51 11.47 -9.26 4.83
N ARG A 52 10.32 -9.90 4.60
CA ARG A 52 9.37 -9.45 3.58
C ARG A 52 8.58 -8.29 4.17
N VAL A 53 8.71 -7.12 3.56
CA VAL A 53 7.95 -5.93 3.90
C VAL A 53 6.94 -5.65 2.80
N ARG A 54 5.69 -5.37 3.19
CA ARG A 54 4.66 -4.89 2.28
C ARG A 54 4.70 -3.36 2.35
N LEU A 55 4.99 -2.74 1.23
CA LEU A 55 4.90 -1.29 1.09
C LEU A 55 3.48 -0.96 0.65
N GLU A 56 2.81 -0.08 1.39
CA GLU A 56 1.52 0.46 1.04
C GLU A 56 1.72 1.92 0.60
N VAL A 57 1.19 2.27 -0.56
CA VAL A 57 1.31 3.61 -1.13
C VAL A 57 -0.09 4.17 -1.31
N SER A 58 -0.42 5.21 -0.55
CA SER A 58 -1.66 5.96 -0.73
C SER A 58 -1.50 6.98 -1.85
N SER A 59 -2.43 7.01 -2.80
CA SER A 59 -2.52 8.02 -3.85
C SER A 59 -3.96 8.50 -3.98
N GLN A 60 -4.16 9.61 -4.68
CA GLN A 60 -5.43 10.28 -4.86
C GLN A 60 -5.83 10.19 -6.33
N GLY A 61 -7.13 10.11 -6.58
CA GLY A 61 -7.68 10.10 -7.92
C GLY A 61 -9.12 10.58 -7.91
N SER A 62 -9.65 10.90 -9.09
CA SER A 62 -11.05 11.29 -9.24
C SER A 62 -11.92 10.05 -9.42
N VAL A 63 -13.06 10.03 -8.73
CA VAL A 63 -14.11 9.03 -8.96
C VAL A 63 -15.12 9.57 -9.95
N MET A 64 -15.60 8.72 -10.85
CA MET A 64 -16.65 9.06 -11.80
C MET A 64 -17.82 8.09 -11.63
N PRO A 65 -19.07 8.55 -11.81
CA PRO A 65 -20.24 7.69 -11.74
C PRO A 65 -20.16 6.62 -12.84
N TYR A 66 -20.57 5.40 -12.50
CA TYR A 66 -20.66 4.31 -13.49
C TYR A 66 -21.74 4.59 -14.55
N LYS A 67 -22.80 5.31 -14.16
CA LYS A 67 -23.88 5.74 -15.06
C LYS A 67 -24.22 7.19 -14.77
N GLU A 68 -24.27 7.98 -15.82
CA GLU A 68 -24.74 9.35 -15.83
C GLU A 68 -25.79 9.46 -16.93
N SER A 69 -26.86 10.19 -16.68
CA SER A 69 -27.95 10.34 -17.64
C SER A 69 -28.57 11.72 -17.51
N GLU A 70 -28.81 12.35 -18.66
CA GLU A 70 -29.48 13.63 -18.75
C GLU A 70 -30.97 13.42 -18.99
N LEU A 71 -31.82 14.09 -18.22
CA LEU A 71 -33.27 14.00 -18.35
C LEU A 71 -33.76 15.06 -19.35
N ILE A 72 -34.07 14.62 -20.57
CA ILE A 72 -34.57 15.49 -21.65
C ILE A 72 -36.03 15.11 -21.96
N PRO A 73 -36.96 16.08 -22.01
CA PRO A 73 -38.33 15.78 -22.39
C PRO A 73 -38.43 15.39 -23.87
N GLU A 74 -39.16 14.31 -24.18
CA GLU A 74 -39.38 13.85 -25.56
C GLU A 74 -40.31 14.78 -26.36
N VAL A 75 -41.10 15.60 -25.66
CA VAL A 75 -42.10 16.48 -26.27
C VAL A 75 -41.99 17.89 -25.71
N ASN A 76 -42.31 18.87 -26.55
CA ASN A 76 -42.33 20.27 -26.13
C ASN A 76 -43.58 20.56 -25.27
N GLY A 77 -43.44 21.45 -24.29
CA GLY A 77 -44.58 21.97 -23.54
C GLY A 77 -44.20 22.59 -22.21
N ARG A 78 -45.20 23.15 -21.54
CA ARG A 78 -45.03 23.74 -20.21
C ARG A 78 -45.02 22.65 -19.14
N VAL A 79 -44.11 22.73 -18.18
CA VAL A 79 -44.15 21.87 -16.99
C VAL A 79 -45.37 22.23 -16.14
N SER A 80 -46.28 21.29 -15.94
CA SER A 80 -47.48 21.46 -15.10
C SER A 80 -47.26 20.98 -13.67
N TRP A 81 -46.33 20.05 -13.46
CA TRP A 81 -46.00 19.50 -12.15
C TRP A 81 -44.59 18.88 -12.15
N MET A 82 -43.94 18.90 -10.99
CA MET A 82 -42.62 18.32 -10.74
C MET A 82 -42.67 17.45 -9.49
N SER A 83 -41.98 16.31 -9.54
CA SER A 83 -41.89 15.38 -8.43
C SER A 83 -41.09 15.94 -7.25
N PRO A 84 -41.55 15.76 -6.00
CA PRO A 84 -40.76 16.09 -4.80
C PRO A 84 -39.45 15.30 -4.71
N ASN A 85 -39.35 14.15 -5.41
CA ASN A 85 -38.15 13.32 -5.42
C ASN A 85 -37.11 13.79 -6.46
N LEU A 86 -37.47 14.70 -7.36
CA LEU A 86 -36.57 15.28 -8.36
C LEU A 86 -35.80 16.47 -7.75
N LEU A 87 -34.96 16.17 -6.76
CA LEU A 87 -34.10 17.13 -6.07
C LEU A 87 -32.63 16.70 -6.19
N PRO A 88 -31.67 17.63 -6.05
CA PRO A 88 -30.25 17.28 -6.02
C PRO A 88 -29.96 16.23 -4.93
N GLY A 89 -29.42 15.09 -5.32
CA GLY A 89 -29.17 13.95 -4.42
C GLY A 89 -30.41 13.13 -4.05
N GLY A 90 -31.56 13.39 -4.68
CA GLY A 90 -32.77 12.60 -4.55
C GLY A 90 -32.68 11.25 -5.25
N TYR A 91 -33.54 10.32 -4.85
CA TYR A 91 -33.63 8.97 -5.42
C TYR A 91 -35.01 8.76 -6.04
N PHE A 92 -35.04 8.05 -7.16
CA PHE A 92 -36.26 7.66 -7.85
C PHE A 92 -36.08 6.27 -8.48
N ALA A 93 -37.17 5.55 -8.66
CA ALA A 93 -37.20 4.25 -9.28
C ALA A 93 -37.47 4.36 -10.79
N LYS A 94 -37.28 3.24 -11.50
CA LYS A 94 -37.73 3.12 -12.87
C LYS A 94 -39.25 3.34 -12.91
N ASP A 95 -39.72 4.04 -13.95
CA ASP A 95 -41.12 4.35 -14.20
C ASP A 95 -41.75 5.36 -13.22
N ASP A 96 -40.96 5.97 -12.32
CA ASP A 96 -41.42 7.10 -11.51
C ASP A 96 -41.66 8.34 -12.37
N VAL A 97 -42.80 8.99 -12.16
CA VAL A 97 -43.12 10.25 -12.84
C VAL A 97 -42.33 11.38 -12.20
N LEU A 98 -41.32 11.88 -12.91
CA LEU A 98 -40.46 12.97 -12.43
C LEU A 98 -41.03 14.35 -12.77
N LEU A 99 -41.62 14.49 -13.95
CA LEU A 99 -42.19 15.74 -14.48
C LEU A 99 -43.49 15.42 -15.23
N ARG A 100 -44.43 16.36 -15.21
CA ARG A 100 -45.62 16.32 -16.08
C ARG A 100 -45.63 17.54 -16.97
N ILE A 101 -45.83 17.31 -18.27
CA ILE A 101 -45.97 18.36 -19.27
C ILE A 101 -47.46 18.58 -19.53
N GLU A 102 -47.86 19.84 -19.67
CA GLU A 102 -49.21 20.21 -20.05
C GLU A 102 -49.60 19.55 -21.38
N ASN A 103 -50.73 18.85 -21.40
CA ASN A 103 -51.10 17.95 -22.49
C ASN A 103 -52.40 18.30 -23.23
N SER A 104 -52.94 19.49 -23.02
CA SER A 104 -54.18 19.98 -23.65
C SER A 104 -54.14 19.87 -25.18
N ASP A 105 -53.08 20.37 -25.80
CA ASP A 105 -52.88 20.31 -27.26
C ASP A 105 -52.70 18.87 -27.76
N TYR A 106 -51.93 18.05 -27.03
CA TYR A 106 -51.72 16.65 -27.36
C TYR A 106 -53.03 15.86 -27.31
N ARG A 107 -53.83 16.06 -26.26
CA ARG A 107 -55.16 15.45 -26.13
C ARG A 107 -56.10 15.86 -27.24
N SER A 108 -56.08 17.13 -27.64
CA SER A 108 -56.88 17.65 -28.75
C SER A 108 -56.48 17.04 -30.09
N LYS A 109 -55.17 16.87 -30.34
CA LYS A 109 -54.65 16.18 -31.53
C LYS A 109 -55.09 14.71 -31.56
N VAL A 110 -54.96 13.98 -30.44
CA VAL A 110 -55.41 12.59 -30.33
C VAL A 110 -56.91 12.46 -30.60
N ALA A 111 -57.73 13.36 -30.03
CA ALA A 111 -59.17 13.37 -30.27
C ALA A 111 -59.51 13.59 -31.75
N ARG A 112 -58.82 14.53 -32.41
CA ARG A 112 -58.97 14.79 -33.85
C ARG A 112 -58.60 13.56 -34.69
N SER A 113 -57.46 12.94 -34.41
CA SER A 113 -57.02 11.73 -35.13
C SER A 113 -58.00 10.58 -34.94
N ARG A 114 -58.58 10.41 -33.75
CA ARG A 114 -59.60 9.40 -33.49
C ARG A 114 -60.91 9.68 -34.25
N ALA A 115 -61.32 10.95 -34.35
CA ALA A 115 -62.47 11.34 -35.16
C ALA A 115 -62.24 11.07 -36.66
N THR A 116 -61.05 11.39 -37.18
CA THR A 116 -60.67 11.06 -38.56
C THR A 116 -60.70 9.56 -38.81
N LEU A 117 -60.14 8.76 -37.90
CA LEU A 117 -60.17 7.29 -37.99
C LEU A 117 -61.62 6.77 -38.02
N SER A 118 -62.48 7.26 -37.12
CA SER A 118 -63.88 6.85 -37.07
C SER A 118 -64.61 7.18 -38.37
N ARG A 119 -64.34 8.35 -38.96
CA ARG A 119 -64.93 8.75 -40.24
C ARG A 119 -64.48 7.82 -41.37
N SER A 120 -63.19 7.52 -41.48
CA SER A 120 -62.67 6.64 -42.51
C SER A 120 -63.21 5.20 -42.40
N LEU A 121 -63.41 4.71 -41.17
CA LEU A 121 -64.05 3.40 -40.96
C LEU A 121 -65.51 3.40 -41.43
N ALA A 122 -66.26 4.46 -41.17
CA ALA A 122 -67.64 4.58 -41.64
C ALA A 122 -67.73 4.69 -43.17
N GLU A 123 -66.80 5.43 -43.80
CA GLU A 123 -66.70 5.52 -45.27
C GLU A 123 -66.35 4.16 -45.89
N GLU A 124 -65.47 3.40 -45.25
CA GLU A 124 -65.09 2.06 -45.71
C GLU A 124 -66.24 1.05 -45.58
N GLU A 125 -66.96 1.09 -44.46
CA GLU A 125 -68.16 0.28 -44.25
C GLU A 125 -69.23 0.58 -45.31
N LEU A 126 -69.46 1.86 -45.60
CA LEU A 126 -70.37 2.29 -46.67
C LEU A 126 -69.92 1.77 -48.04
N ALA A 127 -68.64 1.92 -48.39
CA ALA A 127 -68.11 1.45 -49.66
C ALA A 127 -68.22 -0.08 -49.81
N ARG A 128 -67.99 -0.84 -48.74
CA ARG A 128 -68.22 -2.30 -48.74
C ARG A 128 -69.68 -2.67 -48.97
N PHE A 129 -70.61 -1.93 -48.34
CA PHE A 129 -72.03 -2.15 -48.54
C PHE A 129 -72.47 -1.88 -49.98
N GLU A 130 -71.95 -0.82 -50.60
CA GLU A 130 -72.23 -0.49 -52.01
C GLU A 130 -71.69 -1.52 -52.99
N LEU A 131 -70.49 -2.07 -52.76
CA LEU A 131 -69.89 -3.10 -53.61
C LEU A 131 -70.56 -4.48 -53.51
N GLY A 132 -71.25 -4.75 -52.40
CA GLY A 132 -71.97 -6.01 -52.18
C GLY A 132 -73.38 -6.05 -52.81
N ARG A 133 -73.81 -4.98 -53.48
CA ARG A 133 -75.13 -4.82 -54.09
C ARG A 133 -75.04 -4.93 -55.61
#